data_AF-A0A5M6D6U6-F1
#
_entry.id   AF-A0A5M6D6U6-F1
#
_cell.length_a   1.000
_cell.length_b   1.000
_cell.length_c   1.000
_cell.angle_alpha   90.00
_cell.angle_beta   90.00
_cell.angle_gamma   90.00
#
_symmetry.space_group_name_H-M   'P 1'
#
loop_
_entity.id
_entity.type
_entity.pdbx_description
1 polymer ?
#
loop_
_entity_poly.entity_id
_entity_poly.type
_entity_poly.pdbx_seq_one_letter_code
_entity_poly.pdbx_strand_id
1 'polypeptide(L)'
;MSGELGVRFTDDATIHEINVRHLSHDYPTDVISFPYSDQPPRLEGELVASVDTALENAVEAGWAAGNELLLYVIHGVLHIAGMDDATPSQRREMRVAEQAVLNQLGIGGNSTTDRSRHGGLAR
;
A
#
# COMPACT_ATOMS: atom_id res chain seq x y z
N MET A 1 -13.90 11.94 13.26
CA MET A 1 -12.81 11.16 13.85
C MET A 1 -11.51 11.89 13.57
N SER A 2 -10.59 11.90 14.53
CA SER A 2 -9.23 12.38 14.36
C SER A 2 -8.29 11.17 14.43
N GLY A 3 -7.25 11.18 13.61
CA GLY A 3 -6.19 10.17 13.58
C GLY A 3 -4.90 10.82 13.12
N GLU A 4 -3.77 10.14 13.34
CA GLU A 4 -2.45 10.63 12.96
C GLU A 4 -1.71 9.53 12.22
N LEU A 5 -1.24 9.85 11.01
CA LEU A 5 -0.51 8.92 10.15
C LEU A 5 0.82 9.54 9.77
N GLY A 6 1.90 8.82 10.07
CA GLY A 6 3.21 9.07 9.48
C GLY A 6 3.31 8.39 8.12
N VAL A 7 3.86 9.06 7.12
CA VAL A 7 4.19 8.45 5.83
C VAL A 7 5.65 8.75 5.51
N ARG A 8 6.43 7.69 5.34
CA ARG A 8 7.84 7.74 4.98
C ARG A 8 8.04 7.13 3.60
N PHE A 9 8.60 7.91 2.69
CA PHE A 9 9.08 7.42 1.40
C PHE A 9 10.56 7.07 1.50
N THR A 10 10.95 5.95 0.92
CA THR A 10 12.32 5.42 1.01
C THR A 10 12.71 4.61 -0.24
N ASP A 11 13.95 4.15 -0.33
CA ASP A 11 14.42 3.23 -1.38
C ASP A 11 14.17 1.75 -1.04
N ASP A 12 14.36 0.88 -2.04
CA ASP A 12 14.15 -0.58 -1.91
C ASP A 12 15.10 -1.22 -0.88
N ALA A 13 16.34 -0.73 -0.80
CA ALA A 13 17.32 -1.24 0.16
C ALA A 13 16.87 -0.98 1.60
N THR A 14 16.39 0.24 1.88
CA THR A 14 15.93 0.63 3.21
C THR A 14 14.63 -0.08 3.59
N ILE A 15 13.65 -0.20 2.68
CA ILE A 15 12.40 -0.90 3.01
C ILE A 15 12.65 -2.40 3.23
N HIS A 16 13.58 -3.02 2.49
CA HIS A 16 13.97 -4.41 2.71
C HIS A 16 14.58 -4.61 4.11
N GLU A 17 15.48 -3.72 4.54
CA GLU A 17 16.02 -3.77 5.91
C GLU A 17 14.93 -3.65 6.98
N ILE A 18 13.93 -2.80 6.75
CA ILE A 18 12.78 -2.63 7.66
C ILE A 18 11.93 -3.91 7.66
N ASN A 19 11.66 -4.49 6.49
CA ASN A 19 10.87 -5.71 6.33
C ASN A 19 11.50 -6.89 7.07
N VAL A 20 12.82 -7.04 6.95
CA VAL A 20 13.59 -8.05 7.70
C VAL A 20 13.52 -7.77 9.20
N ARG A 21 13.80 -6.54 9.63
CA ARG A 21 13.89 -6.19 11.07
C ARG A 21 12.56 -6.31 11.81
N HIS A 22 11.46 -5.96 11.17
CA HIS A 22 10.16 -5.85 11.85
C HIS A 22 9.19 -6.98 11.52
N LEU A 23 9.25 -7.56 10.31
CA LEU A 23 8.31 -8.59 9.85
C LEU A 23 8.98 -9.94 9.58
N SER A 24 10.32 -10.04 9.72
CA SER A 24 11.09 -11.26 9.42
C SER A 24 10.91 -11.75 7.97
N HIS A 25 10.65 -10.83 7.05
CA HIS A 25 10.51 -11.09 5.61
C HIS A 25 11.76 -10.62 4.86
N ASP A 26 12.45 -11.55 4.20
CA ASP A 26 13.71 -11.30 3.49
C ASP A 26 13.49 -11.00 1.99
N TYR A 27 12.77 -9.91 1.72
CA TYR A 27 12.56 -9.36 0.38
C TYR A 27 12.15 -7.88 0.44
N PRO A 28 12.45 -7.06 -0.59
CA PRO A 28 11.88 -5.72 -0.74
C PRO A 28 10.37 -5.81 -1.00
N THR A 29 9.63 -4.86 -0.47
CA THR A 29 8.17 -4.74 -0.63
C THR A 29 7.82 -3.32 -1.07
N ASP A 30 6.63 -3.12 -1.57
CA ASP A 30 6.11 -1.81 -1.99
C ASP A 30 5.79 -0.92 -0.79
N VAL A 31 5.07 -1.45 0.20
CA VAL A 31 4.67 -0.72 1.41
C VAL A 31 4.59 -1.63 2.63
N ILE A 32 4.99 -1.08 3.78
CA ILE A 32 4.81 -1.68 5.11
C ILE A 32 3.90 -0.78 5.92
N SER A 33 2.92 -1.37 6.61
CA SER A 33 1.98 -0.65 7.47
C SER A 33 2.20 -1.01 8.94
N PHE A 34 2.48 -0.02 9.77
CA PHE A 34 2.65 -0.15 11.22
C PHE A 34 1.44 0.46 11.94
N PRO A 35 0.39 -0.31 12.26
CA PRO A 35 -0.69 0.19 13.10
C PRO A 35 -0.18 0.40 14.54
N TYR A 36 -0.51 1.54 15.16
CA TYR A 36 -0.17 1.83 16.56
C TYR A 36 -1.26 1.44 17.55
N SER A 37 -2.46 1.13 17.06
CA SER A 37 -3.61 0.75 17.86
C SER A 37 -4.35 -0.41 17.21
N ASP A 38 -4.57 -1.48 17.97
CA ASP A 38 -5.42 -2.61 17.56
C ASP A 38 -6.92 -2.33 17.79
N GLN A 39 -7.26 -1.17 18.37
CA GLN A 39 -8.63 -0.80 18.69
C GLN A 39 -9.21 0.16 17.62
N PRO A 40 -10.12 -0.32 16.76
CA PRO A 40 -10.90 0.57 15.93
C PRO A 40 -11.74 1.50 16.82
N PRO A 41 -11.97 2.77 16.42
CA PRO A 41 -11.73 3.32 15.08
C PRO A 41 -10.56 4.32 15.03
N ARG A 42 -9.41 4.02 15.65
CA ARG A 42 -8.25 4.91 15.62
C ARG A 42 -7.38 4.66 14.39
N LEU A 43 -7.34 5.64 13.49
CA LEU A 43 -6.37 5.69 12.38
C LEU A 43 -5.06 6.28 12.89
N GLU A 44 -4.30 5.48 13.63
CA GLU A 44 -3.01 5.87 14.21
C GLU A 44 -1.94 4.86 13.76
N GLY A 45 -0.90 5.31 13.08
CA GLY A 45 0.14 4.43 12.56
C GLY A 45 1.17 5.10 11.67
N GLU A 46 2.06 4.29 11.10
CA GLU A 46 3.08 4.74 10.15
C GLU A 46 3.10 3.84 8.92
N LEU A 47 3.29 4.46 7.76
CA LEU A 47 3.47 3.79 6.47
C LEU A 47 4.88 4.03 5.97
N VAL A 48 5.56 2.98 5.52
CA VAL A 48 6.85 3.07 4.84
C VAL A 48 6.66 2.55 3.42
N ALA A 49 6.87 3.40 2.42
CA ALA A 49 6.66 3.06 1.01
C ALA A 49 7.93 3.23 0.19
N SER A 50 8.20 2.28 -0.71
CA SER A 50 9.34 2.35 -1.62
C SER A 50 9.03 3.18 -2.86
N VAL A 51 9.89 4.16 -3.14
CA VAL A 51 9.84 4.98 -4.35
C VAL A 51 10.40 4.21 -5.55
N ASP A 52 11.41 3.37 -5.35
CA ASP A 52 12.01 2.58 -6.42
C ASP A 52 11.00 1.57 -6.98
N THR A 53 10.37 0.81 -6.08
CA THR A 53 9.27 -0.11 -6.44
C THR A 53 8.12 0.64 -7.12
N ALA A 54 7.76 1.84 -6.65
CA ALA A 54 6.71 2.64 -7.29
C ALA A 54 7.09 3.11 -8.71
N LEU A 55 8.36 3.47 -8.95
CA LEU A 55 8.85 3.85 -10.28
C LEU A 55 8.78 2.67 -11.24
N GLU A 56 9.18 1.49 -10.80
CA GLU A 56 9.13 0.25 -11.59
C GLU A 56 7.68 -0.14 -11.92
N ASN A 57 6.84 -0.25 -10.90
CA ASN A 57 5.44 -0.67 -11.07
C ASN A 57 4.62 0.35 -11.88
N ALA A 58 4.93 1.64 -11.78
CA ALA A 58 4.26 2.67 -12.56
C ALA A 58 4.48 2.54 -14.07
N VAL A 59 5.67 2.08 -14.49
CA VAL A 59 5.98 1.79 -15.89
C VAL A 59 5.09 0.64 -16.40
N GLU A 60 4.97 -0.44 -15.62
CA GLU A 60 4.12 -1.57 -15.97
C GLU A 60 2.63 -1.21 -15.98
N ALA A 61 2.20 -0.38 -15.02
CA ALA A 61 0.83 0.07 -14.89
C ALA A 61 0.43 1.14 -15.93
N GLY A 62 1.41 1.75 -16.60
CA GLY A 62 1.18 2.78 -17.62
C GLY A 62 0.66 4.10 -17.04
N TRP A 63 1.03 4.45 -15.80
CA TRP A 63 0.63 5.70 -15.15
C TRP A 63 1.79 6.37 -14.40
N ALA A 64 1.57 7.55 -13.83
CA ALA A 64 2.62 8.27 -13.12
C ALA A 64 3.03 7.56 -11.83
N ALA A 65 4.33 7.58 -11.48
CA ALA A 65 4.83 7.04 -10.21
C ALA A 65 4.16 7.64 -8.96
N GLY A 66 3.71 8.89 -9.04
CA GLY A 66 2.91 9.51 -7.97
C GLY A 66 1.55 8.82 -7.75
N ASN A 67 0.93 8.27 -8.81
CA ASN A 67 -0.32 7.51 -8.68
C ASN A 67 -0.06 6.13 -8.05
N GLU A 68 1.08 5.54 -8.35
CA GLU A 68 1.52 4.27 -7.76
C GLU A 68 1.83 4.45 -6.26
N LEU A 69 2.60 5.46 -5.89
CA LEU A 69 2.82 5.82 -4.47
C LEU A 69 1.51 6.11 -3.73
N LEU A 70 0.57 6.76 -4.41
CA LEU A 70 -0.75 7.01 -3.82
C LEU A 70 -1.54 5.72 -3.60
N LEU A 71 -1.47 4.77 -4.53
CA LEU A 71 -2.05 3.44 -4.34
C LEU A 71 -1.44 2.76 -3.10
N TYR A 72 -0.12 2.85 -2.89
CA TYR A 72 0.54 2.29 -1.70
C TYR A 72 0.06 2.94 -0.41
N VAL A 73 -0.06 4.27 -0.39
CA VAL A 73 -0.61 4.99 0.76
C VAL A 73 -2.06 4.59 1.02
N ILE A 74 -2.91 4.54 -0.01
CA ILE A 74 -4.31 4.11 0.14
C ILE A 74 -4.36 2.70 0.71
N HIS A 75 -3.60 1.77 0.13
CA HIS A 75 -3.53 0.39 0.59
C HIS A 75 -3.12 0.30 2.07
N GLY A 76 -2.04 0.98 2.46
CA GLY A 76 -1.58 0.97 3.84
C GLY A 76 -2.58 1.58 4.82
N VAL A 77 -3.28 2.65 4.43
CA VAL A 77 -4.36 3.23 5.25
C VAL A 77 -5.54 2.25 5.40
N LEU A 78 -5.91 1.51 4.35
CA LEU A 78 -6.96 0.50 4.46
C LEU A 78 -6.58 -0.61 5.43
N HIS A 79 -5.31 -1.03 5.44
CA HIS A 79 -4.81 -1.96 6.46
C HIS A 79 -4.93 -1.41 7.88
N ILE A 80 -4.49 -0.17 8.11
CA ILE A 80 -4.63 0.48 9.43
C ILE A 80 -6.11 0.66 9.81
N ALA A 81 -7.00 0.83 8.83
CA ALA A 81 -8.45 0.89 9.04
C ALA A 81 -9.09 -0.49 9.37
N GLY A 82 -8.31 -1.56 9.39
CA GLY A 82 -8.75 -2.92 9.72
C GLY A 82 -9.18 -3.77 8.52
N MET A 83 -8.95 -3.30 7.29
CA MET A 83 -9.12 -4.15 6.11
C MET A 83 -7.93 -5.09 5.95
N ASP A 84 -8.22 -6.26 5.40
CA ASP A 84 -7.27 -7.35 5.24
C ASP A 84 -7.30 -7.80 3.77
N ASP A 85 -6.26 -8.48 3.33
CA ASP A 85 -6.04 -8.93 1.96
C ASP A 85 -5.42 -10.36 1.92
N ALA A 86 -5.48 -11.11 3.03
CA ALA A 86 -4.92 -12.47 3.13
C ALA A 86 -5.65 -13.49 2.24
N THR A 87 -6.97 -13.35 2.07
CA THR A 87 -7.79 -14.25 1.26
C THR A 87 -8.18 -13.63 -0.09
N PRO A 88 -8.48 -14.43 -1.13
CA PRO A 88 -8.96 -13.90 -2.40
C PRO A 88 -10.22 -13.03 -2.30
N SER A 89 -11.13 -13.30 -1.35
CA SER A 89 -12.31 -12.47 -1.11
C SER A 89 -11.95 -11.11 -0.50
N GLN A 90 -11.09 -11.13 0.52
CA GLN A 90 -10.57 -9.93 1.18
C GLN A 90 -9.80 -9.03 0.20
N ARG A 91 -8.92 -9.62 -0.63
CA ARG A 91 -8.23 -8.88 -1.70
C ARG A 91 -9.18 -8.19 -2.66
N ARG A 92 -10.25 -8.89 -3.08
CA ARG A 92 -11.25 -8.28 -3.98
C ARG A 92 -11.96 -7.11 -3.33
N GLU A 93 -12.31 -7.23 -2.06
CA GLU A 93 -12.95 -6.16 -1.29
C GLU A 93 -12.03 -4.94 -1.15
N MET A 94 -10.77 -5.17 -0.78
CA MET A 94 -9.77 -4.11 -0.68
C MET A 94 -9.51 -3.44 -2.03
N ARG A 95 -9.39 -4.19 -3.12
CA ARG A 95 -9.22 -3.65 -4.48
C ARG A 95 -10.39 -2.76 -4.91
N VAL A 96 -11.61 -3.10 -4.51
CA VAL A 96 -12.78 -2.24 -4.76
C VAL A 96 -12.67 -0.94 -3.97
N ALA A 97 -12.25 -1.01 -2.70
CA ALA A 97 -12.04 0.18 -1.86
C ALA A 97 -10.92 1.08 -2.41
N GLU A 98 -9.78 0.52 -2.78
CA GLU A 98 -8.67 1.24 -3.43
C GLU A 98 -9.14 1.98 -4.69
N GLN A 99 -9.85 1.27 -5.58
CA GLN A 99 -10.35 1.86 -6.81
C GLN A 99 -11.38 2.96 -6.55
N ALA A 100 -12.24 2.79 -5.54
CA ALA A 100 -13.20 3.81 -5.15
C ALA A 100 -12.49 5.10 -4.70
N VAL A 101 -11.42 5.00 -3.92
CA VAL A 101 -10.64 6.17 -3.46
C VAL A 101 -9.87 6.81 -4.62
N LEU A 102 -9.19 6.02 -5.45
CA LEU A 102 -8.49 6.53 -6.64
C LEU A 102 -9.43 7.28 -7.58
N ASN A 103 -10.63 6.75 -7.82
CA ASN A 103 -11.65 7.41 -8.63
C ASN A 103 -12.11 8.74 -8.03
N GLN A 104 -12.27 8.83 -6.71
CA GLN A 104 -12.60 10.10 -6.03
C GLN A 104 -11.50 11.14 -6.18
N LEU A 105 -10.24 10.71 -6.29
CA LEU A 105 -9.09 11.57 -6.54
C LEU A 105 -8.86 11.89 -8.03
N GLY A 106 -9.76 11.43 -8.92
CA GLY A 106 -9.65 11.65 -10.36
C GLY A 106 -8.59 10.78 -11.04
N ILE A 107 -8.09 9.75 -10.36
CA ILE A 107 -7.08 8.82 -10.85
C ILE A 107 -7.80 7.55 -11.32
N GLY A 108 -8.20 7.54 -12.59
CA GLY A 108 -8.80 6.39 -13.25
C GLY A 108 -7.84 5.80 -14.27
N GLY A 109 -7.48 4.52 -14.12
CA GLY A 109 -6.70 3.82 -15.13
C GLY A 109 -7.50 3.63 -16.41
N ASN A 110 -7.01 4.17 -17.53
CA ASN A 110 -7.33 3.62 -18.85
C ASN A 110 -6.52 2.32 -19.03
N SER A 111 -6.84 1.26 -18.27
CA SER A 111 -6.21 -0.05 -18.47
C SER A 111 -7.06 -1.17 -17.89
N THR A 112 -7.64 -1.95 -18.81
CA THR A 112 -8.36 -3.21 -18.63
C THR A 112 -7.47 -4.37 -18.18
N THR A 113 -6.34 -4.11 -17.52
CA THR A 113 -5.38 -5.15 -17.16
C THR A 113 -5.68 -5.68 -15.77
N ASP A 114 -6.07 -6.95 -15.70
CA ASP A 114 -6.16 -7.73 -14.46
C ASP A 114 -4.82 -7.64 -13.69
N ARG A 115 -4.80 -6.84 -12.62
CA ARG A 115 -3.63 -6.60 -11.76
C ARG A 115 -3.43 -7.73 -10.73
N SER A 116 -3.45 -8.98 -11.20
CA SER A 116 -3.30 -10.19 -10.37
C SER A 116 -1.85 -10.44 -9.90
N ARG A 117 -0.92 -9.53 -10.19
CA ARG A 117 0.49 -9.55 -9.79
C ARG A 117 0.86 -8.21 -9.18
N HIS A 118 0.70 -8.04 -7.87
CA HIS A 118 1.46 -7.03 -7.13
C HIS A 118 2.46 -7.81 -6.28
N GLY A 119 3.72 -7.36 -6.30
CA GLY A 119 4.76 -7.85 -5.41
C GLY A 119 4.25 -7.87 -3.98
N GLY A 120 4.70 -8.84 -3.19
CA GLY A 120 4.11 -9.13 -1.89
C GLY A 120 4.10 -7.91 -0.98
N LEU A 121 2.90 -7.39 -0.72
CA LEU A 121 2.62 -6.39 0.31
C LEU A 121 2.96 -7.03 1.65
N ALA A 122 3.97 -6.50 2.34
CA ALA A 122 4.40 -7.05 3.61
C ALA A 122 3.52 -6.51 4.74
N ARG A 123 2.97 -7.45 5.51
CA ARG A 123 2.09 -7.21 6.66
C ARG A 123 2.80 -7.57 7.94
#